data_AF-A0A0F9L5D6-F1
#
_entry.id   AF-A0A0F9L5D6-F1
#
_cell.length_a   1.000
_cell.length_b   1.000
_cell.length_c   1.000
_cell.angle_alpha   90.00
_cell.angle_beta   90.00
_cell.angle_gamma   90.00
#
_symmetry.space_group_name_H-M   'P 1'
#
loop_
_entity.id
_entity.type
_entity.pdbx_description
1 polymer ?
#
loop_
_entity_poly.entity_id
_entity_poly.type
_entity_poly.pdbx_seq_one_letter_code
_entity_poly.pdbx_strand_id
1 'polypeptide(L)'
;MAKTFAELLNDIQQELQDTTPTYYTDAEVTVQLPEAIIEVSEYKPRKVMETFELETRTGAATSSTSGALIDGDESQFRSSDVNKVIFNTTDRTWAIVTAYVSATQLTLSKDIMASGEKYEMFNQDCWDNKQIYLGDVEDYVGPDHGVVTVEFRTNRSPRELRNFTVEGNILTVDFEFTPVDSKSANLDSREVEVYVWINKRHQVSQMTDLALAVDLPGDSYAAGTTTIHVDSTADETMEEDTEFTVAGLRGVYKLTQATTFATNEGDITFWPPLESAIDDDDVVTVKGSTLDRSLERMVIELCAGRCAMSKASKYLQRIETAITSISNVTTALGLAAAKTLRQVTDLASARTALGLAPGLLIEANSEIDKMAAEVTQAIATLDTARALINTVTVGGIDVPRQYADQVSRELDSSRGALETARGFLAQAASEGPLASSYVDLGTGELQGAASSVANAIGFLQKITSDLAIADRAPTVTRWGRDKVRDVLGQLQRGLPPKQRFYYPKD
;
A
#
# COMPACT_ATOMS: atom_id res chain seq x y z
N MET A 1 2.36 12.41 22.40
CA MET A 1 3.29 11.92 21.38
C MET A 1 2.46 11.37 20.25
N ALA A 2 2.85 11.66 19.02
CA ALA A 2 2.27 11.02 17.84
C ALA A 2 2.80 9.59 17.76
N LYS A 3 2.01 8.67 17.22
CA LYS A 3 2.38 7.26 17.09
C LYS A 3 3.45 7.06 16.03
N THR A 4 4.35 6.12 16.27
CA THR A 4 5.30 5.65 15.25
C THR A 4 4.59 4.84 14.18
N PHE A 5 5.25 4.62 13.04
CA PHE A 5 4.72 3.75 11.98
C PHE A 5 4.40 2.34 12.49
N ALA A 6 5.31 1.75 13.28
CA ALA A 6 5.13 0.44 13.88
C ALA A 6 3.94 0.39 14.87
N GLU A 7 3.74 1.45 15.67
CA GLU A 7 2.58 1.56 16.55
C GLU A 7 1.27 1.65 15.77
N LEU A 8 1.24 2.41 14.65
CA LEU A 8 0.07 2.47 13.78
C LEU A 8 -0.24 1.12 13.13
N LEU A 9 0.77 0.37 12.67
CA LEU A 9 0.58 -0.97 12.13
C LEU A 9 -0.02 -1.92 13.18
N ASN A 10 0.53 -1.93 14.40
CA ASN A 10 0.02 -2.73 15.50
C ASN A 10 -1.43 -2.39 15.84
N ASP A 11 -1.80 -1.11 15.84
CA ASP A 11 -3.17 -0.70 16.11
C ASP A 11 -4.13 -1.07 14.97
N ILE A 12 -3.69 -1.00 13.71
CA ILE A 12 -4.48 -1.46 12.56
C ILE A 12 -4.72 -2.96 12.67
N GLN A 13 -3.68 -3.74 13.00
CA GLN A 13 -3.79 -5.17 13.25
C GLN A 13 -4.71 -5.50 14.43
N GLN A 14 -4.64 -4.71 15.50
CA GLN A 14 -5.55 -4.85 16.63
C GLN A 14 -7.00 -4.54 16.23
N GLU A 15 -7.22 -3.51 15.41
CA GLU A 15 -8.56 -3.18 14.89
C GLU A 15 -9.10 -4.30 13.98
N LEU A 16 -8.21 -4.97 13.24
CA LEU A 16 -8.50 -6.15 12.42
C LEU A 16 -8.62 -7.46 13.23
N GLN A 17 -8.32 -7.42 14.53
CA GLN A 17 -8.23 -8.59 15.42
C GLN A 17 -7.20 -9.65 14.97
N ASP A 18 -6.11 -9.22 14.34
CA ASP A 18 -5.03 -10.09 13.87
C ASP A 18 -3.69 -9.71 14.52
N THR A 19 -3.56 -10.00 15.81
CA THR A 19 -2.38 -9.63 16.60
C THR A 19 -1.13 -10.48 16.29
N THR A 20 -1.22 -11.49 15.43
CA THR A 20 -0.11 -12.38 15.04
C THR A 20 0.19 -12.32 13.52
N PRO A 21 -0.04 -11.15 12.88
CA PRO A 21 -0.09 -10.91 11.42
C PRO A 21 -0.37 -12.12 10.51
N THR A 22 -1.29 -13.01 10.91
CA THR A 22 -1.48 -14.29 10.22
C THR A 22 -2.42 -14.13 9.03
N TYR A 23 -3.38 -13.23 9.15
CA TYR A 23 -4.40 -12.96 8.16
C TYR A 23 -4.19 -11.63 7.44
N TYR A 24 -3.52 -10.65 8.02
CA TYR A 24 -3.22 -9.34 7.47
C TYR A 24 -1.75 -9.08 7.74
N THR A 25 -0.91 -9.48 6.78
CA THR A 25 0.53 -9.35 6.96
C THR A 25 0.92 -7.87 7.01
N ASP A 26 2.02 -7.55 7.70
CA ASP A 26 2.54 -6.18 7.79
C ASP A 26 2.68 -5.56 6.40
N ALA A 27 3.18 -6.32 5.42
CA ALA A 27 3.29 -5.87 4.04
C ALA A 27 1.94 -5.48 3.41
N GLU A 28 0.85 -6.20 3.68
CA GLU A 28 -0.49 -5.84 3.18
C GLU A 28 -0.99 -4.54 3.81
N VAL A 29 -0.78 -4.36 5.12
CA VAL A 29 -1.20 -3.16 5.86
C VAL A 29 -0.36 -1.95 5.45
N THR A 30 0.95 -2.12 5.28
CA THR A 30 1.89 -1.09 4.82
C THR A 30 1.52 -0.52 3.46
N VAL A 31 0.94 -1.32 2.55
CA VAL A 31 0.45 -0.80 1.26
C VAL A 31 -0.78 0.10 1.43
N GLN A 32 -1.67 -0.22 2.37
CA GLN A 32 -2.93 0.50 2.55
C GLN A 32 -2.79 1.77 3.40
N LEU A 33 -1.80 1.82 4.29
CA LEU A 33 -1.60 2.92 5.21
C LEU A 33 -1.29 4.26 4.50
N PRO A 34 -0.36 4.36 3.53
CA PRO A 34 -0.12 5.59 2.79
C PRO A 34 -1.37 6.13 2.10
N GLU A 35 -2.19 5.26 1.50
CA GLU A 35 -3.42 5.68 0.84
C GLU A 35 -4.46 6.22 1.83
N ALA A 36 -4.55 5.61 3.02
CA ALA A 36 -5.42 6.10 4.08
C ALA A 36 -4.96 7.47 4.61
N ILE A 37 -3.65 7.70 4.71
CA ILE A 37 -3.07 8.99 5.11
C ILE A 37 -3.36 10.05 4.05
N ILE A 38 -3.18 9.73 2.76
CA ILE A 38 -3.49 10.64 1.64
C ILE A 38 -4.97 11.04 1.70
N GLU A 39 -5.88 10.07 1.79
CA GLU A 39 -7.32 10.37 1.82
C GLU A 39 -7.70 11.21 3.04
N VAL A 40 -7.19 10.89 4.25
CA VAL A 40 -7.43 11.72 5.45
C VAL A 40 -6.92 13.15 5.26
N SER A 41 -5.78 13.31 4.58
CA SER A 41 -5.18 14.62 4.31
C SER A 41 -6.02 15.47 3.37
N GLU A 42 -6.76 14.88 2.43
CA GLU A 42 -7.67 15.62 1.54
C GLU A 42 -8.80 16.32 2.31
N TYR A 43 -9.25 15.73 3.43
CA TYR A 43 -10.31 16.30 4.26
C TYR A 43 -9.79 17.22 5.37
N LYS A 44 -8.68 16.86 6.00
CA LYS A 44 -8.07 17.62 7.08
C LYS A 44 -6.55 17.68 6.85
N PRO A 45 -6.09 18.54 5.92
CA PRO A 45 -4.67 18.71 5.69
C PRO A 45 -4.00 19.37 6.90
N ARG A 46 -2.69 19.16 7.02
CA ARG A 46 -1.88 19.93 7.97
C ARG A 46 -1.54 21.28 7.36
N LYS A 47 -1.65 22.34 8.16
CA LYS A 47 -1.18 23.67 7.78
C LYS A 47 0.29 23.80 8.16
N VAL A 48 1.15 23.99 7.17
CA VAL A 48 2.60 24.18 7.32
C VAL A 48 2.97 25.57 6.85
N MET A 49 3.88 26.23 7.56
CA MET A 49 4.44 27.50 7.12
C MET A 49 5.74 27.22 6.37
N GLU A 50 5.78 27.60 5.10
CA GLU A 50 6.98 27.59 4.28
C GLU A 50 7.49 29.03 4.12
N THR A 51 8.81 29.20 4.13
CA THR A 51 9.44 30.50 3.92
C THR A 51 10.00 30.56 2.51
N PHE A 52 9.60 31.60 1.77
CA PHE A 52 10.13 31.91 0.45
C PHE A 52 10.81 33.26 0.47
N GLU A 53 11.76 33.49 -0.43
CA GLU A 53 12.41 34.79 -0.62
C GLU A 53 11.99 35.39 -1.96
N LEU A 54 11.63 36.67 -1.94
CA LEU A 54 11.44 37.45 -3.15
C LEU A 54 12.80 37.80 -3.78
N GLU A 55 12.98 37.39 -5.03
CA GLU A 55 14.11 37.82 -5.83
C GLU A 55 13.85 39.20 -6.41
N THR A 56 14.70 40.14 -6.00
CA THR A 56 14.54 41.58 -6.31
C THR A 56 15.88 42.21 -6.70
N ARG A 57 16.91 41.39 -6.98
CA ARG A 57 18.24 41.85 -7.37
C ARG A 57 18.20 42.67 -8.65
N THR A 58 18.95 43.77 -8.63
CA THR A 58 19.12 44.66 -9.78
C THR A 58 20.59 44.92 -10.08
N GLY A 59 20.89 45.28 -11.33
CA GLY A 59 22.25 45.60 -11.74
C GLY A 59 22.37 46.14 -13.17
N ALA A 60 23.60 46.21 -13.67
CA ALA A 60 23.89 46.61 -15.03
C ALA A 60 24.99 45.72 -15.64
N ALA A 61 24.81 45.31 -16.90
CA ALA A 61 25.84 44.55 -17.59
C ALA A 61 27.07 45.45 -17.84
N THR A 62 28.25 45.03 -17.39
CA THR A 62 29.49 45.80 -17.61
C THR A 62 30.16 45.45 -18.94
N SER A 63 29.84 44.29 -19.51
CA SER A 63 30.36 43.87 -20.82
C SER A 63 29.34 43.05 -21.62
N SER A 64 29.53 43.00 -22.93
CA SER A 64 28.70 42.21 -23.85
C SER A 64 29.39 40.89 -24.17
N THR A 65 28.73 39.77 -23.89
CA THR A 65 29.11 38.44 -24.35
C THR A 65 27.84 37.71 -24.76
N SER A 66 27.84 37.10 -25.95
CA SER A 66 26.61 36.50 -26.49
C SER A 66 26.06 35.42 -25.56
N GLY A 67 24.79 35.55 -25.20
CA GLY A 67 24.12 34.60 -24.31
C GLY A 67 24.64 34.62 -22.88
N ALA A 68 25.21 35.73 -22.41
CA ALA A 68 25.69 35.89 -21.04
C ALA A 68 25.31 37.25 -20.45
N LEU A 69 25.10 37.27 -19.13
CA LEU A 69 25.05 38.48 -18.33
C LEU A 69 26.35 38.58 -17.54
N ILE A 70 27.13 39.63 -17.79
CA ILE A 70 28.35 39.93 -17.04
C ILE A 70 28.13 41.24 -16.30
N ASP A 71 28.02 41.17 -14.98
CA ASP A 71 27.97 42.32 -14.08
C ASP A 71 29.24 42.30 -13.23
N GLY A 72 30.30 42.95 -13.75
CA GLY A 72 31.60 43.00 -13.10
C GLY A 72 31.68 44.03 -11.96
N ASP A 73 30.70 44.92 -11.86
CA ASP A 73 30.62 45.93 -10.80
C ASP A 73 29.95 45.33 -9.55
N GLU A 74 29.09 44.32 -9.73
CA GLU A 74 28.34 43.66 -8.68
C GLU A 74 28.70 42.16 -8.59
N SER A 75 29.42 41.76 -7.54
CA SER A 75 29.69 40.34 -7.23
C SER A 75 28.48 39.65 -6.56
N GLN A 76 27.32 39.66 -7.22
CA GLN A 76 26.05 39.31 -6.62
C GLN A 76 25.47 37.94 -7.01
N PHE A 77 25.94 37.30 -8.07
CA PHE A 77 25.37 36.05 -8.56
C PHE A 77 25.77 34.84 -7.73
N ARG A 78 24.90 33.83 -7.70
CA ARG A 78 25.05 32.59 -6.91
C ARG A 78 24.75 31.37 -7.77
N SER A 79 25.28 30.21 -7.38
CA SER A 79 24.98 28.94 -8.05
C SER A 79 23.48 28.59 -8.03
N SER A 80 22.76 29.04 -7.00
CA SER A 80 21.29 28.91 -6.86
C SER A 80 20.48 29.77 -7.85
N ASP A 81 21.13 30.58 -8.70
CA ASP A 81 20.43 31.47 -9.63
C ASP A 81 20.06 30.79 -10.95
N VAL A 82 20.47 29.53 -11.16
CA VAL A 82 20.03 28.73 -12.29
C VAL A 82 18.49 28.62 -12.28
N ASN A 83 17.87 28.71 -13.47
CA ASN A 83 16.42 28.77 -13.72
C ASN A 83 15.72 30.08 -13.34
N LYS A 84 16.39 31.06 -12.71
CA LYS A 84 15.83 32.39 -12.49
C LYS A 84 15.65 33.16 -13.80
N VAL A 85 14.80 34.18 -13.76
CA VAL A 85 14.49 35.03 -14.93
C VAL A 85 15.28 36.32 -14.84
N ILE A 86 15.94 36.70 -15.93
CA ILE A 86 16.55 38.01 -16.13
C ILE A 86 15.64 38.81 -17.05
N PHE A 87 15.23 39.99 -16.59
CA PHE A 87 14.52 40.99 -17.38
C PHE A 87 15.44 42.17 -17.68
N ASN A 88 15.76 42.38 -18.95
CA ASN A 88 16.47 43.57 -19.40
C ASN A 88 15.49 44.75 -19.46
N THR A 89 15.64 45.69 -18.53
CA THR A 89 14.76 46.86 -18.40
C THR A 89 14.97 47.91 -19.50
N THR A 90 16.13 47.90 -20.18
CA THR A 90 16.43 48.80 -21.31
C THR A 90 15.62 48.41 -22.54
N ASP A 91 15.68 47.14 -22.92
CA ASP A 91 15.12 46.63 -24.17
C ASP A 91 13.78 45.90 -24.01
N ARG A 92 13.36 45.66 -22.77
CA ARG A 92 12.15 44.90 -22.41
C ARG A 92 12.17 43.47 -22.96
N THR A 93 13.34 42.85 -22.90
CA THR A 93 13.57 41.45 -23.26
C THR A 93 13.81 40.61 -22.01
N TRP A 94 13.63 39.30 -22.11
CA TRP A 94 13.83 38.39 -20.98
C TRP A 94 14.53 37.10 -21.42
N ALA A 95 15.27 36.51 -20.48
CA ALA A 95 15.96 35.24 -20.63
C ALA A 95 15.98 34.48 -19.31
N ILE A 96 16.20 33.17 -19.39
CA ILE A 96 16.33 32.28 -18.24
C ILE A 96 17.81 32.02 -18.00
N VAL A 97 18.25 32.01 -16.76
CA VAL A 97 19.61 31.62 -16.39
C VAL A 97 19.79 30.12 -16.61
N THR A 98 20.71 29.73 -17.49
CA THR A 98 20.97 28.31 -17.81
C THR A 98 22.19 27.75 -17.09
N ALA A 99 23.12 28.60 -16.66
CA ALA A 99 24.28 28.19 -15.86
C ALA A 99 24.84 29.37 -15.04
N TYR A 100 25.34 29.06 -13.86
CA TYR A 100 26.18 29.94 -13.06
C TYR A 100 27.65 29.76 -13.46
N VAL A 101 28.37 30.84 -13.73
CA VAL A 101 29.81 30.81 -14.06
C VAL A 101 30.64 31.36 -12.91
N SER A 102 30.27 32.53 -12.40
CA SER A 102 30.93 33.18 -11.26
C SER A 102 29.99 34.19 -10.61
N ALA A 103 30.42 34.80 -9.49
CA ALA A 103 29.67 35.84 -8.80
C ALA A 103 29.37 37.08 -9.67
N THR A 104 30.03 37.22 -10.82
CA THR A 104 29.89 38.34 -11.77
C THR A 104 29.38 37.90 -13.14
N GLN A 105 29.13 36.60 -13.36
CA GLN A 105 28.74 36.09 -14.67
C GLN A 105 27.72 34.94 -14.60
N LEU A 106 26.67 35.09 -15.42
CA LEU A 106 25.64 34.07 -15.69
C LEU A 106 25.57 33.77 -17.20
N THR A 107 25.23 32.54 -17.55
CA THR A 107 24.83 32.15 -18.91
C THR A 107 23.31 32.24 -19.03
N LEU A 108 22.83 32.83 -20.11
CA LEU A 108 21.41 33.06 -20.38
C LEU A 108 20.91 32.21 -21.55
N SER A 109 19.63 31.89 -21.56
CA SER A 109 18.98 31.14 -22.65
C SER A 109 18.86 31.92 -23.96
N LYS A 110 19.04 33.24 -23.93
CA LYS A 110 18.98 34.14 -25.07
C LYS A 110 19.99 35.27 -24.90
N ASP A 111 20.47 35.78 -26.03
CA ASP A 111 21.33 36.95 -26.06
C ASP A 111 20.46 38.21 -25.90
N ILE A 112 20.40 38.75 -24.68
CA ILE A 112 19.52 39.86 -24.34
C ILE A 112 20.26 41.04 -23.71
N MET A 113 21.58 40.99 -23.53
CA MET A 113 22.34 42.01 -22.80
C MET A 113 23.46 42.63 -23.65
N ALA A 114 23.58 43.95 -23.59
CA ALA A 114 24.74 44.72 -24.00
C ALA A 114 25.35 45.51 -22.83
N SER A 115 26.60 45.96 -22.99
CA SER A 115 27.29 46.76 -21.98
C SER A 115 26.51 48.06 -21.68
N GLY A 116 26.29 48.34 -20.40
CA GLY A 116 25.54 49.48 -19.88
C GLY A 116 24.05 49.23 -19.69
N GLU A 117 23.51 48.09 -20.13
CA GLU A 117 22.08 47.79 -19.99
C GLU A 117 21.73 47.29 -18.60
N LYS A 118 20.58 47.74 -18.09
CA LYS A 118 20.11 47.44 -16.74
C LYS A 118 19.20 46.22 -16.72
N TYR A 119 19.30 45.43 -15.66
CA TYR A 119 18.47 44.26 -15.49
C TYR A 119 17.84 44.18 -14.09
N GLU A 120 16.75 43.42 -14.04
CA GLU A 120 16.11 42.92 -12.82
C GLU A 120 16.11 41.39 -12.88
N MET A 121 16.33 40.75 -11.74
CA MET A 121 16.24 39.31 -11.58
C MET A 121 14.96 38.93 -10.83
N PHE A 122 14.29 37.87 -11.24
CA PHE A 122 13.08 37.33 -10.60
C PHE A 122 13.25 35.84 -10.28
N ASN A 123 12.39 35.31 -9.41
CA ASN A 123 12.32 33.88 -9.12
C ASN A 123 12.06 33.04 -10.39
N GLN A 124 12.26 31.73 -10.29
CA GLN A 124 11.99 30.80 -11.38
C GLN A 124 10.57 30.98 -11.93
N ASP A 125 10.42 30.99 -13.26
CA ASP A 125 9.15 31.16 -13.98
C ASP A 125 8.32 32.40 -13.59
N CYS A 126 8.91 33.38 -12.89
CA CYS A 126 8.27 34.63 -12.49
C CYS A 126 8.60 35.77 -13.46
N TRP A 127 7.73 36.77 -13.54
CA TRP A 127 7.89 37.97 -14.39
C TRP A 127 7.75 39.29 -13.62
N ASP A 128 7.55 39.23 -12.31
CA ASP A 128 7.47 40.39 -11.42
C ASP A 128 8.17 40.07 -10.09
N ASN A 129 8.70 41.08 -9.41
CA ASN A 129 9.42 40.98 -8.14
C ASN A 129 8.52 40.74 -6.92
N LYS A 130 7.23 40.49 -7.17
CA LYS A 130 6.21 40.13 -6.17
C LYS A 130 5.78 38.67 -6.28
N GLN A 131 6.42 37.92 -7.16
CA GLN A 131 6.03 36.56 -7.51
C GLN A 131 6.98 35.53 -6.91
N ILE A 132 6.39 34.41 -6.50
CA ILE A 132 7.08 33.26 -5.93
C ILE A 132 6.69 32.02 -6.74
N TYR A 133 7.68 31.20 -7.05
CA TYR A 133 7.47 29.89 -7.64
C TYR A 133 7.09 28.87 -6.56
N LEU A 134 5.94 28.23 -6.74
CA LEU A 134 5.42 27.17 -5.88
C LEU A 134 5.57 25.77 -6.49
N GLY A 135 6.20 25.64 -7.67
CA GLY A 135 6.30 24.36 -8.37
C GLY A 135 7.15 23.32 -7.63
N ASP A 136 8.04 23.75 -6.74
CA ASP A 136 8.86 22.87 -5.89
C ASP A 136 8.08 22.28 -4.71
N VAL A 137 6.87 22.79 -4.42
CA VAL A 137 6.00 22.22 -3.38
C VAL A 137 5.11 21.16 -4.01
N GLU A 138 5.52 19.89 -3.91
CA GLU A 138 4.79 18.77 -4.54
C GLU A 138 3.70 18.14 -3.65
N ASP A 139 3.81 18.26 -2.32
CA ASP A 139 2.96 17.57 -1.34
C ASP A 139 1.74 18.38 -0.87
N TYR A 140 1.33 19.40 -1.62
CA TYR A 140 0.19 20.23 -1.27
C TYR A 140 -1.16 19.50 -1.42
N VAL A 141 -2.18 20.06 -0.77
CA VAL A 141 -3.55 19.58 -0.81
C VAL A 141 -4.50 20.74 -1.10
N GLY A 142 -5.35 20.56 -2.12
CA GLY A 142 -6.40 21.50 -2.49
C GLY A 142 -6.04 22.38 -3.69
N PRO A 143 -6.94 23.33 -4.05
CA PRO A 143 -6.68 24.29 -5.11
C PRO A 143 -5.54 25.25 -4.73
N ASP A 144 -5.05 26.01 -5.71
CA ASP A 144 -4.08 27.11 -5.49
C ASP A 144 -2.82 26.67 -4.73
N HIS A 145 -2.27 25.49 -5.08
CA HIS A 145 -1.13 24.87 -4.38
C HIS A 145 -1.34 24.73 -2.86
N GLY A 146 -2.59 24.62 -2.42
CA GLY A 146 -2.94 24.53 -1.00
C GLY A 146 -2.66 25.81 -0.20
N VAL A 147 -2.37 26.95 -0.85
CA VAL A 147 -2.07 28.21 -0.15
C VAL A 147 -3.29 28.71 0.60
N VAL A 148 -3.18 28.86 1.92
CA VAL A 148 -4.25 29.32 2.79
C VAL A 148 -4.07 30.77 3.19
N THR A 149 -2.83 31.19 3.44
CA THR A 149 -2.51 32.51 3.96
C THR A 149 -1.09 32.86 3.57
N VAL A 150 -0.84 34.15 3.34
CA VAL A 150 0.49 34.70 3.09
C VAL A 150 0.75 35.84 4.07
N GLU A 151 1.99 35.99 4.54
CA GLU A 151 2.45 37.13 5.32
C GLU A 151 3.80 37.62 4.77
N PHE A 152 3.82 38.88 4.33
CA PHE A 152 5.05 39.57 3.93
C PHE A 152 5.40 40.68 4.94
N ARG A 153 6.68 40.90 5.21
CA ARG A 153 7.17 41.76 6.32
C ARG A 153 6.61 41.35 7.68
N THR A 154 7.11 40.20 8.09
CA THR A 154 6.64 39.42 9.23
C THR A 154 6.61 40.25 10.52
N ASN A 155 5.62 39.98 11.37
CA ASN A 155 5.38 40.69 12.64
C ASN A 155 5.02 42.18 12.55
N ARG A 156 4.88 42.79 11.35
CA ARG A 156 4.43 44.19 11.25
C ARG A 156 2.90 44.37 11.16
N SER A 157 2.15 43.27 11.05
CA SER A 157 0.67 43.20 11.15
C SER A 157 -0.17 44.28 10.41
N PRO A 158 0.14 44.79 9.21
CA PRO A 158 -0.87 45.47 8.41
C PRO A 158 -1.72 44.41 7.71
N ARG A 159 -3.05 44.59 7.72
CA ARG A 159 -3.99 43.73 6.99
C ARG A 159 -3.73 43.71 5.47
N GLU A 160 -3.00 44.71 4.98
CA GLU A 160 -2.60 44.93 3.58
C GLU A 160 -1.48 44.00 3.09
N LEU A 161 -0.72 43.33 3.97
CA LEU A 161 0.40 42.45 3.58
C LEU A 161 0.04 40.96 3.54
N ARG A 162 -1.25 40.67 3.32
CA ARG A 162 -1.83 39.31 3.35
C ARG A 162 -2.66 38.96 2.12
N ASN A 163 -2.82 39.91 1.20
CA ASN A 163 -3.51 39.66 -0.05
C ASN A 163 -2.56 38.92 -1.00
N PHE A 164 -3.09 37.94 -1.73
CA PHE A 164 -2.33 37.18 -2.70
C PHE A 164 -3.27 36.60 -3.76
N THR A 165 -2.68 36.27 -4.91
CA THR A 165 -3.33 35.52 -5.98
C THR A 165 -2.41 34.37 -6.39
N VAL A 166 -2.98 33.19 -6.64
CA VAL A 166 -2.23 32.05 -7.20
C VAL A 166 -2.71 31.79 -8.61
N GLU A 167 -1.79 31.74 -9.57
CA GLU A 167 -2.05 31.42 -10.96
C GLU A 167 -1.07 30.32 -11.43
N GLY A 168 -1.58 29.10 -11.61
CA GLY A 168 -0.71 27.94 -11.83
C GLY A 168 0.28 27.77 -10.68
N ASN A 169 1.57 27.66 -11.01
CA ASN A 169 2.65 27.51 -10.03
C ASN A 169 3.15 28.84 -9.46
N ILE A 170 2.50 29.98 -9.75
CA ILE A 170 2.98 31.31 -9.36
C ILE A 170 2.08 31.93 -8.31
N LEU A 171 2.66 32.26 -7.16
CA LEU A 171 2.03 33.07 -6.12
C LEU A 171 2.44 34.52 -6.31
N THR A 172 1.47 35.42 -6.51
CA THR A 172 1.71 36.87 -6.52
C THR A 172 1.26 37.47 -5.20
N VAL A 173 2.17 38.12 -4.47
CA VAL A 173 1.85 38.83 -3.23
C VAL A 173 1.40 40.26 -3.58
N ASP A 174 0.22 40.64 -3.12
CA ASP A 174 -0.40 41.92 -3.47
C ASP A 174 -0.02 43.00 -2.44
N PHE A 175 1.06 43.73 -2.72
CA PHE A 175 1.47 44.92 -1.97
C PHE A 175 1.80 46.09 -2.92
N GLU A 176 1.59 47.33 -2.46
CA GLU A 176 1.69 48.54 -3.32
C GLU A 176 3.09 49.17 -3.42
N PHE A 177 4.07 48.69 -2.65
CA PHE A 177 5.44 49.23 -2.67
C PHE A 177 6.41 48.38 -3.49
N THR A 178 7.58 48.92 -3.81
CA THR A 178 8.69 48.16 -4.41
C THR A 178 9.49 47.49 -3.29
N PRO A 179 9.74 46.16 -3.34
CA PRO A 179 10.58 45.49 -2.36
C PRO A 179 11.99 46.09 -2.32
N VAL A 180 12.69 45.88 -1.20
CA VAL A 180 14.10 46.25 -1.09
C VAL A 180 14.92 45.22 -1.87
N ASP A 181 15.96 45.68 -2.58
CA ASP A 181 16.86 44.81 -3.33
C ASP A 181 17.46 43.72 -2.41
N SER A 182 17.26 42.45 -2.79
CA SER A 182 17.67 41.26 -2.04
C SER A 182 19.19 41.13 -1.89
N LYS A 183 20.01 41.94 -2.57
CA LYS A 183 21.47 42.00 -2.32
C LYS A 183 21.90 42.94 -1.20
N SER A 184 21.01 43.75 -0.63
CA SER A 184 21.38 44.79 0.33
C SER A 184 22.13 44.21 1.53
N ALA A 185 23.34 44.72 1.83
CA ALA A 185 24.18 44.22 2.92
C ALA A 185 23.57 44.42 4.32
N ASN A 186 22.60 45.32 4.45
CA ASN A 186 21.86 45.59 5.70
C ASN A 186 20.39 45.14 5.60
N LEU A 187 20.10 44.19 4.71
CA LEU A 187 18.74 43.67 4.54
C LEU A 187 18.31 42.96 5.82
N ASP A 188 17.25 43.47 6.47
CA ASP A 188 16.49 42.66 7.43
C ASP A 188 15.80 41.57 6.61
N SER A 189 16.06 40.29 6.87
CA SER A 189 15.53 39.18 6.07
C SER A 189 14.01 39.23 5.93
N ARG A 190 13.34 39.83 6.92
CA ARG A 190 11.90 40.10 6.92
C ARG A 190 11.43 41.02 5.78
N GLU A 191 12.31 41.77 5.13
CA GLU A 191 11.96 42.65 4.02
C GLU A 191 11.84 41.92 2.68
N VAL A 192 12.32 40.68 2.58
CA VAL A 192 12.22 39.81 1.38
C VAL A 192 11.61 38.44 1.67
N GLU A 193 11.61 37.98 2.92
CA GLU A 193 10.94 36.74 3.35
C GLU A 193 9.41 36.88 3.27
N VAL A 194 8.79 35.87 2.65
CA VAL A 194 7.34 35.68 2.57
C VAL A 194 6.99 34.35 3.24
N TYR A 195 6.16 34.41 4.28
CA TYR A 195 5.63 33.22 4.93
C TYR A 195 4.35 32.79 4.23
N VAL A 196 4.35 31.57 3.71
CA VAL A 196 3.23 30.98 2.97
C VAL A 196 2.73 29.79 3.78
N TRP A 197 1.50 29.87 4.28
CA TRP A 197 0.85 28.76 4.96
C TRP A 197 0.17 27.87 3.93
N ILE A 198 0.72 26.68 3.73
CA ILE A 198 0.28 25.69 2.76
C ILE A 198 -0.39 24.52 3.47
N ASN A 199 -1.53 24.08 2.94
CA ASN A 199 -2.13 22.81 3.28
C ASN A 199 -1.31 21.69 2.64
N LYS A 200 -0.64 20.90 3.45
CA LYS A 200 0.18 19.75 3.02
C LYS A 200 -0.42 18.43 3.47
N ARG A 201 -0.01 17.35 2.81
CA ARG A 201 -0.38 15.99 3.22
C ARG A 201 0.24 15.65 4.57
N HIS A 202 -0.48 14.86 5.36
CA HIS A 202 0.10 14.21 6.51
C HIS A 202 1.09 13.13 6.08
N GLN A 203 2.09 12.90 6.93
CA GLN A 203 3.14 11.92 6.77
C GLN A 203 3.40 11.21 8.10
N VAL A 204 3.94 10.00 7.97
CA VAL A 204 4.44 9.15 9.06
C VAL A 204 5.78 8.57 8.59
N SER A 205 6.85 8.84 9.34
CA SER A 205 8.18 8.28 9.07
C SER A 205 8.21 6.80 9.45
N GLN A 206 8.86 5.99 8.61
CA GLN A 206 9.11 4.57 8.88
C GLN A 206 10.36 4.34 9.74
N MET A 207 11.15 5.39 9.99
CA MET A 207 12.36 5.30 10.79
C MET A 207 12.03 4.88 12.22
N THR A 208 12.90 4.04 12.77
CA THR A 208 12.82 3.56 14.14
C THR A 208 13.56 4.48 15.10
N ASP A 209 14.68 5.07 14.65
CA ASP A 209 15.33 6.16 15.34
C ASP A 209 14.89 7.50 14.74
N LEU A 210 14.57 8.44 15.61
CA LEU A 210 14.16 9.78 15.21
C LEU A 210 15.22 10.83 15.54
N ALA A 211 16.34 10.44 16.13
CA ALA A 211 17.46 11.31 16.44
C ALA A 211 18.70 10.83 15.68
N LEU A 212 19.11 11.63 14.70
CA LEU A 212 20.38 11.50 13.99
C LEU A 212 21.34 12.58 14.51
N ALA A 213 22.61 12.47 14.18
CA ALA A 213 23.60 13.51 14.44
C ALA A 213 24.28 13.93 13.13
N VAL A 214 24.58 15.21 12.97
CA VAL A 214 25.44 15.66 11.87
C VAL A 214 26.84 15.08 12.12
N ASP A 215 27.38 14.38 11.13
CA ASP A 215 28.77 13.90 11.14
C ASP A 215 29.57 14.71 10.12
N LEU A 216 30.51 15.52 10.61
CA LEU A 216 31.36 16.34 9.76
C LEU A 216 32.71 15.67 9.51
N PRO A 217 32.98 15.18 8.28
CA PRO A 217 34.34 14.79 7.90
C PRO A 217 35.30 16.00 7.74
N GLY A 218 34.89 17.24 8.04
CA GLY A 218 35.63 18.50 7.85
C GLY A 218 35.12 19.68 8.70
N ASP A 219 35.33 20.92 8.25
CA ASP A 219 34.80 22.12 8.92
C ASP A 219 33.30 22.32 8.58
N SER A 220 32.51 22.86 9.53
CA SER A 220 31.06 23.16 9.51
C SER A 220 30.37 23.27 8.13
N TYR A 221 29.15 22.75 7.99
CA TYR A 221 28.31 23.06 6.83
C TYR A 221 27.84 24.52 6.87
N ALA A 222 28.09 25.28 5.81
CA ALA A 222 27.69 26.68 5.72
C ALA A 222 26.20 26.87 5.40
N ALA A 223 25.69 28.09 5.63
CA ALA A 223 24.37 28.50 5.16
C ALA A 223 24.24 28.29 3.63
N GLY A 224 23.07 27.85 3.17
CA GLY A 224 22.83 27.52 1.77
C GLY A 224 23.22 26.09 1.36
N THR A 225 23.80 25.30 2.26
CA THR A 225 24.05 23.87 2.03
C THR A 225 22.73 23.11 1.89
N THR A 226 22.63 22.20 0.92
CA THR A 226 21.44 21.36 0.65
C THR A 226 21.67 19.87 0.90
N THR A 227 22.91 19.48 1.22
CA THR A 227 23.27 18.09 1.51
C THR A 227 24.18 18.06 2.72
N ILE A 228 23.84 17.24 3.72
CA ILE A 228 24.66 17.04 4.92
C ILE A 228 24.85 15.54 5.16
N HIS A 229 25.99 15.18 5.73
CA HIS A 229 26.28 13.83 6.18
C HIS A 229 25.78 13.65 7.63
N VAL A 230 25.14 12.52 7.91
CA VAL A 230 24.57 12.23 9.23
C VAL A 230 24.84 10.81 9.68
N ASP A 231 25.02 10.66 10.98
CA ASP A 231 25.05 9.39 11.70
C ASP A 231 23.62 8.91 12.01
N SER A 232 23.37 7.64 11.74
CA SER A 232 22.19 6.88 12.13
C SER A 232 22.58 5.79 13.13
N THR A 233 21.64 5.28 13.92
CA THR A 233 21.89 4.13 14.80
C THR A 233 21.51 2.78 14.18
N ALA A 234 20.94 2.79 12.97
CA ALA A 234 20.47 1.60 12.27
C ALA A 234 20.62 1.69 10.75
N ASP A 235 20.72 0.51 10.11
CA ASP A 235 20.58 0.35 8.66
C ASP A 235 19.09 0.53 8.28
N GLU A 236 18.67 1.77 8.07
CA GLU A 236 17.31 2.13 7.67
C GLU A 236 17.29 3.12 6.50
N THR A 237 16.11 3.26 5.88
CA THR A 237 15.90 4.20 4.78
C THR A 237 15.02 5.35 5.26
N MET A 238 15.53 6.56 5.12
CA MET A 238 14.76 7.80 5.25
C MET A 238 14.13 8.10 3.88
N GLU A 239 12.81 7.93 3.80
CA GLU A 239 12.08 8.11 2.55
C GLU A 239 12.13 9.57 2.07
N GLU A 240 11.96 9.77 0.77
CA GLU A 240 11.72 11.08 0.17
C GLU A 240 10.55 11.77 0.89
N ASP A 241 10.59 13.10 0.95
CA ASP A 241 9.63 13.93 1.64
C ASP A 241 9.61 13.84 3.17
N THR A 242 10.50 13.06 3.80
CA THR A 242 10.58 12.99 5.26
C THR A 242 10.99 14.34 5.86
N GLU A 243 10.24 14.80 6.88
CA GLU A 243 10.51 16.04 7.59
C GLU A 243 11.47 15.87 8.76
N PHE A 244 12.38 16.82 8.94
CA PHE A 244 13.28 16.88 10.09
C PHE A 244 13.59 18.31 10.51
N THR A 245 14.17 18.47 11.69
CA THR A 245 14.70 19.74 12.21
C THR A 245 16.14 19.55 12.64
N VAL A 246 16.99 20.56 12.44
CA VAL A 246 18.37 20.56 12.95
C VAL A 246 18.43 21.43 14.21
N ALA A 247 19.14 20.97 15.24
CA ALA A 247 19.36 21.75 16.45
C ALA A 247 19.95 23.14 16.12
N GLY A 248 19.51 24.17 16.85
CA GLY A 248 19.99 25.54 16.64
C GLY A 248 19.40 26.27 15.42
N LEU A 249 18.84 25.56 14.44
CA LEU A 249 18.22 26.17 13.26
C LEU A 249 16.73 26.45 13.44
N ARG A 250 16.23 27.42 12.67
CA ARG A 250 14.81 27.71 12.54
C ARG A 250 14.31 27.04 11.27
N GLY A 251 13.20 26.30 11.39
CA GLY A 251 12.51 25.72 10.24
C GLY A 251 12.36 24.21 10.30
N VAL A 252 11.70 23.69 9.28
CA VAL A 252 11.53 22.26 9.02
C VAL A 252 12.12 22.00 7.65
N TYR A 253 12.99 21.01 7.57
CA TYR A 253 13.63 20.56 6.35
C TYR A 253 12.93 19.32 5.84
N LYS A 254 12.96 19.11 4.52
CA LYS A 254 12.30 18.01 3.83
C LYS A 254 13.30 17.34 2.89
N LEU A 255 13.40 16.01 2.94
CA LEU A 255 14.26 15.28 1.99
C LEU A 255 13.71 15.42 0.57
N THR A 256 14.59 15.69 -0.38
CA THR A 256 14.26 15.77 -1.82
C THR A 256 14.51 14.45 -2.55
N GLN A 257 15.08 13.46 -1.86
CA GLN A 257 15.29 12.11 -2.36
C GLN A 257 15.42 11.16 -1.16
N ALA A 258 15.05 9.89 -1.34
CA ALA A 258 15.24 8.88 -0.30
C ALA A 258 16.73 8.62 -0.06
N THR A 259 17.12 8.48 1.22
CA THR A 259 18.48 8.15 1.64
C THR A 259 18.46 6.83 2.40
N THR A 260 19.33 5.90 2.02
CA THR A 260 19.55 4.66 2.79
C THR A 260 20.85 4.80 3.56
N PHE A 261 20.78 4.66 4.88
CA PHE A 261 21.95 4.65 5.75
C PHE A 261 22.64 3.28 5.62
N ALA A 262 23.90 3.30 5.19
CA ALA A 262 24.72 2.10 5.12
C ALA A 262 25.79 2.22 6.20
N THR A 263 26.01 1.16 6.96
CA THR A 263 27.02 1.19 8.04
C THR A 263 26.80 2.32 9.04
N ASN A 264 25.54 2.65 9.32
CA ASN A 264 25.13 3.69 10.28
C ASN A 264 25.45 5.14 9.89
N GLU A 265 25.74 5.42 8.62
CA GLU A 265 26.03 6.79 8.14
C GLU A 265 25.42 7.02 6.74
N GLY A 266 25.22 8.28 6.34
CA GLY A 266 24.72 8.60 5.01
C GLY A 266 24.48 10.09 4.72
N ASP A 267 24.42 10.43 3.43
CA ASP A 267 24.13 11.79 2.97
C ASP A 267 22.63 12.00 2.78
N ILE A 268 22.08 13.01 3.44
CA ILE A 268 20.69 13.46 3.21
C ILE A 268 20.70 14.73 2.37
N THR A 269 19.90 14.76 1.30
CA THR A 269 19.67 15.95 0.47
C THR A 269 18.28 16.50 0.72
N PHE A 270 18.18 17.80 0.97
CA PHE A 270 16.97 18.40 1.50
C PHE A 270 16.71 19.82 0.99
N TRP A 271 15.47 20.25 1.21
CA TRP A 271 14.98 21.60 0.94
C TRP A 271 14.14 22.10 2.14
N PRO A 272 14.17 23.40 2.48
CA PRO A 272 15.03 24.44 1.90
C PRO A 272 16.51 24.25 2.27
N PRO A 273 17.45 24.97 1.62
CA PRO A 273 18.85 24.99 2.06
C PRO A 273 18.99 25.47 3.52
N LEU A 274 20.10 25.12 4.19
CA LEU A 274 20.35 25.54 5.58
C LEU A 274 20.28 27.07 5.74
N GLU A 275 19.56 27.54 6.77
CA GLU A 275 19.41 28.98 7.05
C GLU A 275 20.72 29.59 7.62
N SER A 276 21.44 28.82 8.42
CA SER A 276 22.75 29.21 8.97
C SER A 276 23.70 28.02 8.96
N ALA A 277 24.96 28.28 9.32
CA ALA A 277 25.91 27.19 9.50
C ALA A 277 25.49 26.27 10.67
N ILE A 278 25.87 25.00 10.58
CA ILE A 278 25.67 23.98 11.63
C ILE A 278 27.01 23.35 11.98
N ASP A 279 27.12 22.93 13.24
CA ASP A 279 28.34 22.36 13.81
C ASP A 279 28.28 20.82 13.79
N ASP A 280 29.43 20.19 14.08
CA ASP A 280 29.53 18.75 14.28
C ASP A 280 28.67 18.33 15.48
N ASP A 281 28.11 17.11 15.45
CA ASP A 281 27.22 16.58 16.49
C ASP A 281 25.88 17.34 16.68
N ASP A 282 25.54 18.31 15.81
CA ASP A 282 24.23 18.96 15.89
C ASP A 282 23.11 17.91 15.67
N VAL A 283 22.12 17.90 16.58
CA VAL A 283 21.08 16.86 16.57
C VAL A 283 20.09 17.12 15.44
N VAL A 284 19.92 16.11 14.57
CA VAL A 284 18.90 16.08 13.53
C VAL A 284 17.71 15.27 14.02
N THR A 285 16.59 15.94 14.26
CA THR A 285 15.36 15.29 14.77
C THR A 285 14.38 15.04 13.63
N VAL A 286 14.18 13.77 13.29
CA VAL A 286 13.20 13.31 12.31
C VAL A 286 11.79 13.34 12.90
N LYS A 287 10.82 13.82 12.13
CA LYS A 287 9.43 13.89 12.57
C LYS A 287 8.73 12.55 12.34
N GLY A 288 8.54 11.80 13.42
CA GLY A 288 7.92 10.46 13.36
C GLY A 288 6.51 10.43 12.77
N SER A 289 5.64 11.37 13.16
CA SER A 289 4.29 11.47 12.59
C SER A 289 3.76 12.89 12.70
N THR A 290 3.06 13.31 11.65
CA THR A 290 2.37 14.61 11.58
C THR A 290 0.89 14.51 11.98
N LEU A 291 0.39 13.30 12.27
CA LEU A 291 -1.00 13.06 12.61
C LEU A 291 -1.27 13.50 14.05
N ASP A 292 -2.42 14.14 14.28
CA ASP A 292 -2.94 14.31 15.64
C ASP A 292 -3.64 13.02 16.13
N ARG A 293 -3.85 12.87 17.43
CA ARG A 293 -4.50 11.67 18.01
C ARG A 293 -5.88 11.34 17.40
N SER A 294 -6.59 12.35 16.94
CA SER A 294 -7.91 12.19 16.33
C SER A 294 -7.76 11.60 14.93
N LEU A 295 -6.82 12.12 14.15
CA LEU A 295 -6.49 11.66 12.81
C LEU A 295 -5.84 10.28 12.79
N GLU A 296 -4.96 9.98 13.74
CA GLU A 296 -4.38 8.64 13.92
C GLU A 296 -5.47 7.58 13.97
N ARG A 297 -6.51 7.80 14.79
CA ARG A 297 -7.62 6.84 14.89
C ARG A 297 -8.40 6.70 13.58
N MET A 298 -8.60 7.80 12.85
CA MET A 298 -9.29 7.77 11.56
C MET A 298 -8.46 7.02 10.51
N VAL A 299 -7.15 7.25 10.45
CA VAL A 299 -6.23 6.52 9.57
C VAL A 299 -6.24 5.03 9.90
N ILE A 300 -6.20 4.66 11.19
CA ILE A 300 -6.28 3.26 11.65
C ILE A 300 -7.57 2.60 11.16
N GLU A 301 -8.73 3.22 11.41
CA GLU A 301 -10.03 2.64 11.05
C GLU A 301 -10.24 2.57 9.53
N LEU A 302 -9.75 3.58 8.80
CA LEU A 302 -9.82 3.64 7.34
C LEU A 302 -8.94 2.55 6.71
N CYS A 303 -7.69 2.45 7.16
CA CYS A 303 -6.75 1.42 6.70
C CYS A 303 -7.27 0.01 7.00
N ALA A 304 -7.76 -0.23 8.24
CA ALA A 304 -8.38 -1.50 8.61
C ALA A 304 -9.59 -1.84 7.73
N GLY A 305 -10.48 -0.85 7.47
CA GLY A 305 -11.63 -1.04 6.60
C GLY A 305 -11.24 -1.44 5.17
N ARG A 306 -10.21 -0.81 4.60
CA ARG A 306 -9.67 -1.14 3.28
C ARG A 306 -8.99 -2.51 3.25
N CYS A 307 -8.18 -2.83 4.26
CA CYS A 307 -7.55 -4.15 4.41
C CYS A 307 -8.61 -5.26 4.42
N ALA A 308 -9.68 -5.10 5.21
CA ALA A 308 -10.79 -6.06 5.27
C ALA A 308 -11.50 -6.22 3.91
N MET A 309 -11.76 -5.12 3.21
CA MET A 309 -12.36 -5.16 1.86
C MET A 309 -11.45 -5.86 0.85
N SER A 310 -10.13 -5.62 0.89
CA SER A 310 -9.16 -6.29 0.02
C SER A 310 -9.11 -7.80 0.28
N LYS A 311 -9.13 -8.21 1.56
CA LYS A 311 -9.07 -9.62 1.96
C LYS A 311 -10.30 -10.43 1.57
N ALA A 312 -11.46 -9.79 1.39
CA ALA A 312 -12.67 -10.46 0.91
C ALA A 312 -12.42 -11.31 -0.36
N SER A 313 -11.54 -10.84 -1.25
CA SER A 313 -11.13 -11.58 -2.45
C SER A 313 -10.46 -12.93 -2.13
N LYS A 314 -9.64 -13.01 -1.07
CA LYS A 314 -8.97 -14.24 -0.62
C LYS A 314 -9.94 -15.25 -0.01
N TYR A 315 -11.00 -14.77 0.66
CA TYR A 315 -12.08 -15.66 1.10
C TYR A 315 -12.83 -16.25 -0.11
N LEU A 316 -13.00 -15.49 -1.20
CA LEU A 316 -13.60 -16.01 -2.44
C LEU A 316 -12.70 -17.02 -3.16
N GLN A 317 -11.36 -16.87 -3.10
CA GLN A 317 -10.42 -17.90 -3.63
C GLN A 317 -10.58 -19.27 -2.95
N ARG A 318 -11.16 -19.33 -1.74
CA ARG A 318 -11.50 -20.63 -1.11
C ARG A 318 -12.56 -21.41 -1.88
N ILE A 319 -13.42 -20.73 -2.64
CA ILE A 319 -14.38 -21.37 -3.54
C ILE A 319 -13.64 -22.11 -4.66
N GLU A 320 -12.60 -21.52 -5.24
CA GLU A 320 -11.78 -22.18 -6.27
C GLU A 320 -11.06 -23.41 -5.69
N THR A 321 -10.54 -23.28 -4.48
CA THR A 321 -9.91 -24.40 -3.76
C THR A 321 -10.90 -25.53 -3.45
N ALA A 322 -12.15 -25.19 -3.12
CA ALA A 322 -13.23 -26.16 -2.94
C ALA A 322 -13.59 -26.84 -4.28
N ILE A 323 -13.65 -26.10 -5.39
CA ILE A 323 -13.87 -26.65 -6.74
C ILE A 323 -12.78 -27.66 -7.11
N THR A 324 -11.50 -27.35 -6.88
CA THR A 324 -10.41 -28.31 -7.10
C THR A 324 -10.60 -29.57 -6.24
N SER A 325 -11.02 -29.40 -4.99
CA SER A 325 -11.25 -30.52 -4.07
C SER A 325 -12.42 -31.40 -4.55
N ILE A 326 -13.48 -30.83 -5.12
CA ILE A 326 -14.59 -31.58 -5.74
C ILE A 326 -14.08 -32.45 -6.89
N SER A 327 -13.22 -31.91 -7.75
CA SER A 327 -12.62 -32.68 -8.85
C SER A 327 -11.81 -33.88 -8.33
N ASN A 328 -11.14 -33.74 -7.17
CA ASN A 328 -10.42 -34.82 -6.52
C ASN A 328 -11.37 -35.88 -5.93
N VAL A 329 -12.52 -35.47 -5.36
CA VAL A 329 -13.59 -36.39 -4.93
C VAL A 329 -14.06 -37.22 -6.13
N THR A 330 -14.45 -36.58 -7.24
CA THR A 330 -14.91 -37.28 -8.45
C THR A 330 -13.88 -38.27 -8.97
N THR A 331 -12.60 -37.89 -8.98
CA THR A 331 -11.50 -38.78 -9.41
C THR A 331 -11.35 -39.98 -8.49
N ALA A 332 -11.38 -39.76 -7.17
CA ALA A 332 -11.29 -40.84 -6.18
C ALA A 332 -12.48 -41.81 -6.29
N LEU A 333 -13.69 -41.30 -6.47
CA LEU A 333 -14.88 -42.12 -6.68
C LEU A 333 -14.86 -42.87 -8.01
N GLY A 334 -14.37 -42.27 -9.09
CA GLY A 334 -14.17 -42.96 -10.36
C GLY A 334 -13.21 -44.15 -10.24
N LEU A 335 -12.13 -44.00 -9.45
CA LEU A 335 -11.22 -45.11 -9.13
C LEU A 335 -11.91 -46.19 -8.28
N ALA A 336 -12.72 -45.80 -7.28
CA ALA A 336 -13.48 -46.75 -6.48
C ALA A 336 -14.46 -47.56 -7.34
N ALA A 337 -15.21 -46.90 -8.23
CA ALA A 337 -16.12 -47.54 -9.17
C ALA A 337 -15.38 -48.50 -10.12
N ALA A 338 -14.23 -48.10 -10.67
CA ALA A 338 -13.45 -48.95 -11.56
C ALA A 338 -12.95 -50.24 -10.87
N LYS A 339 -12.44 -50.12 -9.63
CA LYS A 339 -12.01 -51.28 -8.83
C LYS A 339 -13.17 -52.20 -8.46
N THR A 340 -14.31 -51.60 -8.12
CA THR A 340 -15.57 -52.31 -7.86
C THR A 340 -16.01 -53.14 -9.06
N LEU A 341 -16.01 -52.53 -10.25
CA LEU A 341 -16.42 -53.21 -11.48
C LEU A 341 -15.48 -54.35 -11.88
N ARG A 342 -14.17 -54.18 -11.68
CA ARG A 342 -13.19 -55.26 -11.83
C ARG A 342 -13.52 -56.41 -10.89
N GLN A 343 -13.81 -56.11 -9.63
CA GLN A 343 -14.16 -57.13 -8.67
C GLN A 343 -15.43 -57.92 -9.04
N VAL A 344 -16.47 -57.24 -9.53
CA VAL A 344 -17.67 -57.90 -10.07
C VAL A 344 -17.30 -58.87 -11.21
N THR A 345 -16.39 -58.45 -12.09
CA THR A 345 -15.93 -59.26 -13.22
C THR A 345 -15.14 -60.49 -12.76
N ASP A 346 -14.26 -60.33 -11.77
CA ASP A 346 -13.46 -61.42 -11.21
C ASP A 346 -14.32 -62.45 -10.46
N LEU A 347 -15.34 -61.98 -9.71
CA LEU A 347 -16.30 -62.86 -9.04
C LEU A 347 -17.17 -63.63 -10.03
N ALA A 348 -17.60 -63.01 -11.13
CA ALA A 348 -18.33 -63.69 -12.19
C ALA A 348 -17.48 -64.80 -12.84
N SER A 349 -16.19 -64.55 -13.03
CA SER A 349 -15.22 -65.54 -13.52
C SER A 349 -15.02 -66.67 -12.53
N ALA A 350 -14.89 -66.37 -11.22
CA ALA A 350 -14.77 -67.34 -10.15
C ALA A 350 -15.99 -68.28 -10.05
N ARG A 351 -17.21 -67.71 -10.16
CA ARG A 351 -18.47 -68.49 -10.19
C ARG A 351 -18.51 -69.52 -11.31
N THR A 352 -17.97 -69.14 -12.48
CA THR A 352 -17.90 -70.01 -13.65
C THR A 352 -16.87 -71.13 -13.44
N ALA A 353 -15.70 -70.81 -12.86
CA ALA A 353 -14.64 -71.77 -12.58
C ALA A 353 -15.00 -72.80 -11.49
N LEU A 354 -15.83 -72.44 -10.51
CA LEU A 354 -16.21 -73.29 -9.38
C LEU A 354 -17.46 -74.17 -9.61
N GLY A 355 -18.06 -74.17 -10.80
CA GLY A 355 -19.16 -75.08 -11.12
C GLY A 355 -20.54 -74.68 -10.58
N LEU A 356 -20.94 -73.42 -10.80
CA LEU A 356 -22.28 -72.85 -10.59
C LEU A 356 -22.78 -72.84 -9.13
N ALA A 357 -22.29 -71.81 -8.42
CA ALA A 357 -22.97 -71.03 -7.37
C ALA A 357 -23.02 -71.58 -5.93
N PRO A 358 -21.92 -71.44 -5.16
CA PRO A 358 -22.05 -71.32 -3.71
C PRO A 358 -22.80 -70.01 -3.41
N GLY A 359 -23.95 -70.07 -2.75
CA GLY A 359 -24.88 -68.94 -2.56
C GLY A 359 -24.22 -67.65 -2.03
N LEU A 360 -23.14 -67.78 -1.25
CA LEU A 360 -22.35 -66.68 -0.71
C LEU A 360 -21.72 -65.78 -1.78
N LEU A 361 -21.30 -66.33 -2.93
CA LEU A 361 -20.75 -65.51 -4.03
C LEU A 361 -21.84 -64.70 -4.74
N ILE A 362 -23.09 -65.17 -4.73
CA ILE A 362 -24.24 -64.42 -5.28
C ILE A 362 -24.59 -63.26 -4.35
N GLU A 363 -24.63 -63.52 -3.04
CA GLU A 363 -24.90 -62.51 -2.02
C GLU A 363 -23.80 -61.43 -2.00
N ALA A 364 -22.52 -61.83 -2.06
CA ALA A 364 -21.40 -60.91 -2.20
C ALA A 364 -21.53 -60.01 -3.44
N ASN A 365 -21.86 -60.57 -4.60
CA ASN A 365 -22.03 -59.79 -5.83
C ASN A 365 -23.17 -58.78 -5.70
N SER A 366 -24.30 -59.17 -5.11
CA SER A 366 -25.43 -58.28 -4.90
C SER A 366 -25.09 -57.08 -4.01
N GLU A 367 -24.25 -57.26 -2.98
CA GLU A 367 -23.80 -56.15 -2.13
C GLU A 367 -22.78 -55.25 -2.85
N ILE A 368 -21.93 -55.82 -3.69
CA ILE A 368 -20.99 -55.06 -4.53
C ILE A 368 -21.74 -54.23 -5.58
N ASP A 369 -22.82 -54.76 -6.16
CA ASP A 369 -23.68 -54.03 -7.09
C ASP A 369 -24.36 -52.83 -6.40
N LYS A 370 -24.82 -52.99 -5.15
CA LYS A 370 -25.34 -51.87 -4.34
C LYS A 370 -24.28 -50.81 -4.08
N MET A 371 -23.06 -51.23 -3.71
CA MET A 371 -21.93 -50.32 -3.53
C MET A 371 -21.64 -49.52 -4.80
N ALA A 372 -21.63 -50.18 -5.97
CA ALA A 372 -21.43 -49.54 -7.26
C ALA A 372 -22.53 -48.52 -7.59
N ALA A 373 -23.80 -48.84 -7.27
CA ALA A 373 -24.93 -47.95 -7.47
C ALA A 373 -24.81 -46.68 -6.61
N GLU A 374 -24.46 -46.82 -5.32
CA GLU A 374 -24.26 -45.70 -4.39
C GLU A 374 -23.09 -44.79 -4.82
N VAL A 375 -21.97 -45.37 -5.27
CA VAL A 375 -20.85 -44.59 -5.83
C VAL A 375 -21.27 -43.85 -7.10
N THR A 376 -22.05 -44.50 -7.97
CA THR A 376 -22.57 -43.86 -9.19
C THR A 376 -23.49 -42.69 -8.86
N GLN A 377 -24.36 -42.85 -7.86
CA GLN A 377 -25.24 -41.80 -7.39
C GLN A 377 -24.44 -40.63 -6.78
N ALA A 378 -23.44 -40.91 -5.95
CA ALA A 378 -22.52 -39.91 -5.40
C ALA A 378 -21.82 -39.08 -6.49
N ILE A 379 -21.37 -39.71 -7.59
CA ILE A 379 -20.80 -39.00 -8.74
C ILE A 379 -21.83 -38.07 -9.38
N ALA A 380 -23.06 -38.55 -9.64
CA ALA A 380 -24.11 -37.74 -10.23
C ALA A 380 -24.52 -36.55 -9.34
N THR A 381 -24.54 -36.76 -8.02
CA THR A 381 -24.79 -35.71 -7.01
C THR A 381 -23.68 -34.63 -7.07
N LEU A 382 -22.41 -35.04 -7.19
CA LEU A 382 -21.28 -34.10 -7.32
C LEU A 382 -21.29 -33.32 -8.64
N ASP A 383 -21.65 -33.96 -9.75
CA ASP A 383 -21.78 -33.28 -11.04
C ASP A 383 -22.85 -32.19 -11.01
N THR A 384 -23.97 -32.49 -10.33
CA THR A 384 -25.04 -31.51 -10.07
C THR A 384 -24.53 -30.37 -9.19
N ALA A 385 -23.84 -30.68 -8.09
CA ALA A 385 -23.26 -29.68 -7.19
C ALA A 385 -22.28 -28.76 -7.92
N ARG A 386 -21.43 -29.32 -8.79
CA ARG A 386 -20.46 -28.57 -9.60
C ARG A 386 -21.13 -27.61 -10.58
N ALA A 387 -22.23 -28.03 -11.20
CA ALA A 387 -23.00 -27.16 -12.09
C ALA A 387 -23.63 -25.97 -11.35
N LEU A 388 -23.99 -26.15 -10.07
CA LEU A 388 -24.70 -25.14 -9.27
C LEU A 388 -23.77 -24.19 -8.50
N ILE A 389 -22.55 -24.63 -8.14
CA ILE A 389 -21.56 -23.84 -7.37
C ILE A 389 -21.20 -22.50 -8.05
N ASN A 390 -21.30 -22.43 -9.38
CA ASN A 390 -21.01 -21.22 -10.16
C ASN A 390 -22.25 -20.37 -10.47
N THR A 391 -23.44 -20.73 -9.96
CA THR A 391 -24.68 -20.01 -10.24
C THR A 391 -25.15 -19.23 -9.00
N VAL A 392 -25.07 -17.90 -9.07
CA VAL A 392 -25.44 -16.97 -7.96
C VAL A 392 -26.95 -17.01 -7.65
N THR A 393 -27.77 -17.57 -8.55
CA THR A 393 -29.21 -17.28 -8.62
C THR A 393 -30.16 -18.38 -8.13
N VAL A 394 -29.71 -19.60 -7.81
CA VAL A 394 -30.64 -20.76 -7.85
C VAL A 394 -30.81 -21.58 -6.55
N GLY A 395 -30.19 -21.25 -5.40
CA GLY A 395 -30.59 -22.02 -4.19
C GLY A 395 -30.17 -21.58 -2.80
N GLY A 396 -29.61 -20.39 -2.62
CA GLY A 396 -29.18 -19.92 -1.31
C GLY A 396 -27.81 -20.46 -0.88
N ILE A 397 -27.30 -19.92 0.24
CA ILE A 397 -25.91 -20.08 0.70
C ILE A 397 -25.53 -21.54 1.03
N ASP A 398 -26.50 -22.41 1.33
CA ASP A 398 -26.25 -23.77 1.84
C ASP A 398 -26.22 -24.89 0.77
N VAL A 399 -26.49 -24.59 -0.51
CA VAL A 399 -26.62 -25.64 -1.56
C VAL A 399 -25.39 -26.54 -1.67
N PRO A 400 -24.15 -26.01 -1.73
CA PRO A 400 -22.97 -26.87 -1.85
C PRO A 400 -22.76 -27.77 -0.62
N ARG A 401 -23.10 -27.29 0.58
CA ARG A 401 -23.02 -28.06 1.82
C ARG A 401 -24.06 -29.19 1.85
N GLN A 402 -25.29 -28.92 1.42
CA GLN A 402 -26.34 -29.93 1.32
C GLN A 402 -25.94 -31.08 0.39
N TYR A 403 -25.32 -30.78 -0.75
CA TYR A 403 -24.81 -31.80 -1.65
C TYR A 403 -23.62 -32.56 -1.07
N ALA A 404 -22.69 -31.90 -0.37
CA ALA A 404 -21.60 -32.59 0.32
C ALA A 404 -22.13 -33.55 1.41
N ASP A 405 -23.14 -33.13 2.17
CA ASP A 405 -23.80 -33.97 3.20
C ASP A 405 -24.56 -35.14 2.57
N GLN A 406 -25.18 -34.94 1.41
CA GLN A 406 -25.83 -36.01 0.65
C GLN A 406 -24.80 -37.04 0.15
N VAL A 407 -23.71 -36.59 -0.47
CA VAL A 407 -22.64 -37.48 -0.95
C VAL A 407 -22.04 -38.26 0.21
N SER A 408 -21.78 -37.63 1.36
CA SER A 408 -21.28 -38.33 2.56
C SER A 408 -22.21 -39.48 2.97
N ARG A 409 -23.53 -39.29 2.96
CA ARG A 409 -24.51 -40.35 3.27
C ARG A 409 -24.50 -41.48 2.25
N GLU A 410 -24.40 -41.15 0.96
CA GLU A 410 -24.30 -42.13 -0.14
C GLU A 410 -23.00 -42.95 -0.01
N LEU A 411 -21.88 -42.32 0.37
CA LEU A 411 -20.61 -43.01 0.62
C LEU A 411 -20.63 -43.87 1.90
N ASP A 412 -21.32 -43.44 2.96
CA ASP A 412 -21.49 -44.28 4.15
C ASP A 412 -22.35 -45.53 3.86
N SER A 413 -23.42 -45.38 3.06
CA SER A 413 -24.20 -46.51 2.53
C SER A 413 -23.33 -47.47 1.72
N SER A 414 -22.50 -46.92 0.83
CA SER A 414 -21.52 -47.66 0.02
C SER A 414 -20.53 -48.46 0.90
N ARG A 415 -20.02 -47.86 1.99
CA ARG A 415 -19.14 -48.54 2.95
C ARG A 415 -19.85 -49.68 3.69
N GLY A 416 -21.11 -49.50 4.08
CA GLY A 416 -21.91 -50.56 4.70
C GLY A 416 -22.11 -51.76 3.78
N ALA A 417 -22.40 -51.51 2.50
CA ALA A 417 -22.51 -52.56 1.47
C ALA A 417 -21.17 -53.29 1.26
N LEU A 418 -20.05 -52.55 1.24
CA LEU A 418 -18.70 -53.10 1.14
C LEU A 418 -18.35 -54.04 2.30
N GLU A 419 -18.63 -53.63 3.55
CA GLU A 419 -18.36 -54.44 4.73
C GLU A 419 -19.15 -55.75 4.70
N THR A 420 -20.41 -55.68 4.28
CA THR A 420 -21.27 -56.85 4.12
C THR A 420 -20.75 -57.79 3.02
N ALA A 421 -20.35 -57.25 1.87
CA ALA A 421 -19.74 -58.02 0.78
C ALA A 421 -18.46 -58.75 1.22
N ARG A 422 -17.60 -58.08 1.99
CA ARG A 422 -16.38 -58.71 2.54
C ARG A 422 -16.70 -59.86 3.49
N GLY A 423 -17.77 -59.76 4.27
CA GLY A 423 -18.25 -60.85 5.12
C GLY A 423 -18.60 -62.11 4.32
N PHE A 424 -19.39 -61.96 3.24
CA PHE A 424 -19.75 -63.06 2.36
C PHE A 424 -18.54 -63.66 1.62
N LEU A 425 -17.59 -62.82 1.18
CA LEU A 425 -16.36 -63.28 0.53
C LEU A 425 -15.47 -64.07 1.48
N ALA A 426 -15.27 -63.58 2.71
CA ALA A 426 -14.49 -64.29 3.73
C ALA A 426 -15.08 -65.68 4.04
N GLN A 427 -16.42 -65.79 4.03
CA GLN A 427 -17.10 -67.06 4.22
C GLN A 427 -16.93 -67.98 2.99
N ALA A 428 -17.05 -67.45 1.77
CA ALA A 428 -16.84 -68.20 0.52
C ALA A 428 -15.39 -68.72 0.37
N ALA A 429 -14.39 -67.96 0.84
CA ALA A 429 -12.99 -68.39 0.82
C ALA A 429 -12.74 -69.68 1.63
N SER A 430 -13.57 -69.94 2.64
CA SER A 430 -13.47 -71.16 3.46
C SER A 430 -13.93 -72.44 2.75
N GLU A 431 -14.56 -72.33 1.57
CA GLU A 431 -15.16 -73.47 0.85
C GLU A 431 -14.20 -74.19 -0.11
N GLY A 432 -13.01 -73.65 -0.40
CA GLY A 432 -11.96 -74.39 -1.12
C GLY A 432 -10.81 -73.55 -1.70
N PRO A 433 -9.67 -74.18 -2.10
CA PRO A 433 -8.44 -73.46 -2.46
C PRO A 433 -8.55 -72.59 -3.71
N LEU A 434 -9.34 -73.02 -4.70
CA LEU A 434 -9.57 -72.26 -5.94
C LEU A 434 -10.47 -71.04 -5.68
N ALA A 435 -11.43 -71.15 -4.76
CA ALA A 435 -12.26 -70.03 -4.31
C ALA A 435 -11.43 -68.99 -3.53
N SER A 436 -10.50 -69.45 -2.69
CA SER A 436 -9.58 -68.57 -1.94
C SER A 436 -8.79 -67.63 -2.85
N SER A 437 -8.18 -68.13 -3.93
CA SER A 437 -7.35 -67.30 -4.82
C SER A 437 -8.11 -66.14 -5.49
N TYR A 438 -9.34 -66.40 -5.96
CA TYR A 438 -10.19 -65.35 -6.55
C TYR A 438 -10.76 -64.40 -5.50
N VAL A 439 -11.07 -64.90 -4.30
CA VAL A 439 -11.49 -64.06 -3.18
C VAL A 439 -10.36 -63.15 -2.68
N ASP A 440 -9.12 -63.62 -2.67
CA ASP A 440 -7.95 -62.85 -2.21
C ASP A 440 -7.65 -61.68 -3.16
N LEU A 441 -7.66 -61.93 -4.48
CA LEU A 441 -7.55 -60.87 -5.50
C LEU A 441 -8.65 -59.82 -5.31
N GLY A 442 -9.87 -60.31 -5.08
CA GLY A 442 -11.00 -59.43 -4.94
C GLY A 442 -11.07 -58.64 -3.65
N THR A 443 -10.59 -59.23 -2.57
CA THR A 443 -10.42 -58.53 -1.29
C THR A 443 -9.39 -57.40 -1.43
N GLY A 444 -8.33 -57.61 -2.23
CA GLY A 444 -7.35 -56.56 -2.56
C GLY A 444 -7.95 -55.40 -3.35
N GLU A 445 -8.75 -55.68 -4.39
CA GLU A 445 -9.43 -54.64 -5.18
C GLU A 445 -10.46 -53.86 -4.33
N LEU A 446 -11.22 -54.56 -3.48
CA LEU A 446 -12.18 -53.96 -2.55
C LEU A 446 -11.50 -53.13 -1.46
N GLN A 447 -10.35 -53.55 -0.93
CA GLN A 447 -9.54 -52.73 -0.03
C GLN A 447 -9.02 -51.47 -0.76
N GLY A 448 -8.63 -51.62 -2.02
CA GLY A 448 -8.26 -50.50 -2.88
C GLY A 448 -9.41 -49.53 -3.13
N ALA A 449 -10.65 -50.02 -3.29
CA ALA A 449 -11.85 -49.20 -3.43
C ALA A 449 -12.19 -48.48 -2.11
N ALA A 450 -12.08 -49.19 -0.97
CA ALA A 450 -12.28 -48.62 0.36
C ALA A 450 -11.35 -47.42 0.62
N SER A 451 -10.06 -47.56 0.27
CA SER A 451 -9.08 -46.47 0.39
C SER A 451 -9.44 -45.28 -0.50
N SER A 452 -9.93 -45.52 -1.72
CA SER A 452 -10.40 -44.45 -2.61
C SER A 452 -11.62 -43.72 -2.04
N VAL A 453 -12.59 -44.44 -1.47
CA VAL A 453 -13.75 -43.84 -0.78
C VAL A 453 -13.32 -43.04 0.44
N ALA A 454 -12.36 -43.53 1.24
CA ALA A 454 -11.83 -42.79 2.38
C ALA A 454 -11.15 -41.48 1.97
N ASN A 455 -10.39 -41.48 0.87
CA ASN A 455 -9.81 -40.26 0.30
C ASN A 455 -10.89 -39.27 -0.16
N ALA A 456 -11.95 -39.75 -0.81
CA ALA A 456 -13.09 -38.93 -1.22
C ALA A 456 -13.75 -38.22 -0.02
N ILE A 457 -13.96 -38.94 1.09
CA ILE A 457 -14.48 -38.37 2.35
C ILE A 457 -13.55 -37.28 2.90
N GLY A 458 -12.23 -37.50 2.89
CA GLY A 458 -11.25 -36.49 3.32
C GLY A 458 -11.33 -35.20 2.49
N PHE A 459 -11.53 -35.31 1.17
CA PHE A 459 -11.73 -34.13 0.33
C PHE A 459 -13.08 -33.43 0.57
N LEU A 460 -14.15 -34.17 0.90
CA LEU A 460 -15.46 -33.57 1.28
C LEU A 460 -15.38 -32.76 2.58
N GLN A 461 -14.65 -33.25 3.57
CA GLN A 461 -14.38 -32.50 4.80
C GLN A 461 -13.64 -31.19 4.49
N LYS A 462 -12.65 -31.25 3.59
CA LYS A 462 -11.92 -30.06 3.14
C LYS A 462 -12.82 -29.06 2.40
N ILE A 463 -13.68 -29.52 1.49
CA ILE A 463 -14.68 -28.68 0.79
C ILE A 463 -15.56 -27.94 1.81
N THR A 464 -16.08 -28.67 2.80
CA THR A 464 -16.94 -28.10 3.85
C THR A 464 -16.21 -27.01 4.64
N SER A 465 -14.95 -27.24 4.99
CA SER A 465 -14.11 -26.26 5.68
C SER A 465 -13.83 -25.02 4.81
N ASP A 466 -13.45 -25.21 3.54
CA ASP A 466 -13.13 -24.10 2.63
C ASP A 466 -14.37 -23.23 2.35
N LEU A 467 -15.55 -23.84 2.20
CA LEU A 467 -16.82 -23.11 2.00
C LEU A 467 -17.28 -22.38 3.26
N ALA A 468 -17.11 -22.97 4.45
CA ALA A 468 -17.42 -22.28 5.71
C ALA A 468 -16.54 -21.03 5.92
N ILE A 469 -15.31 -21.04 5.41
CA ILE A 469 -14.43 -19.87 5.40
C ILE A 469 -14.92 -18.83 4.37
N ALA A 470 -15.30 -19.27 3.16
CA ALA A 470 -15.80 -18.39 2.11
C ALA A 470 -17.09 -17.63 2.52
N ASP A 471 -17.96 -18.27 3.30
CA ASP A 471 -19.21 -17.68 3.80
C ASP A 471 -18.99 -16.42 4.68
N ARG A 472 -17.77 -16.24 5.23
CA ARG A 472 -17.41 -15.04 6.00
C ARG A 472 -17.13 -13.80 5.14
N ALA A 473 -16.89 -13.97 3.84
CA ALA A 473 -16.48 -12.88 2.94
C ALA A 473 -17.47 -11.68 2.92
N PRO A 474 -18.80 -11.88 2.86
CA PRO A 474 -19.76 -10.78 2.84
C PRO A 474 -19.76 -9.99 4.15
N THR A 475 -19.57 -10.66 5.29
CA THR A 475 -19.53 -10.02 6.62
C THR A 475 -18.32 -9.12 6.76
N VAL A 476 -17.13 -9.62 6.38
CA VAL A 476 -15.88 -8.83 6.41
C VAL A 476 -15.95 -7.65 5.45
N THR A 477 -16.48 -7.86 4.25
CA THR A 477 -16.67 -6.78 3.26
C THR A 477 -17.63 -5.70 3.76
N ARG A 478 -18.75 -6.10 4.38
CA ARG A 478 -19.74 -5.17 4.92
C ARG A 478 -19.13 -4.36 6.06
N TRP A 479 -18.45 -5.02 7.00
CA TRP A 479 -17.76 -4.35 8.09
C TRP A 479 -16.74 -3.33 7.58
N GLY A 480 -15.88 -3.72 6.63
CA GLY A 480 -14.89 -2.82 6.05
C GLY A 480 -15.53 -1.61 5.36
N ARG A 481 -16.60 -1.84 4.58
CA ARG A 481 -17.35 -0.76 3.93
C ARG A 481 -18.01 0.19 4.93
N ASP A 482 -18.61 -0.35 5.98
CA ASP A 482 -19.23 0.45 7.03
C ASP A 482 -18.17 1.30 7.76
N LYS A 483 -16.99 0.75 8.06
CA LYS A 483 -15.86 1.48 8.64
C LYS A 483 -15.39 2.63 7.75
N VAL A 484 -15.11 2.36 6.47
CA VAL A 484 -14.70 3.40 5.51
C VAL A 484 -15.76 4.49 5.42
N ARG A 485 -17.05 4.13 5.23
CA ARG A 485 -18.15 5.10 5.17
C ARG A 485 -18.24 5.95 6.43
N ASP A 486 -18.11 5.33 7.59
CA ASP A 486 -18.26 6.02 8.87
C ASP A 486 -17.08 6.97 9.14
N VAL A 487 -15.86 6.62 8.75
CA VAL A 487 -14.68 7.52 8.84
C VAL A 487 -14.82 8.69 7.87
N LEU A 488 -15.15 8.43 6.60
CA LEU A 488 -15.34 9.49 5.60
C LEU A 488 -16.49 10.43 5.99
N GLY A 489 -17.57 9.89 6.52
CA GLY A 489 -18.67 10.70 7.06
C GLY A 489 -18.30 11.54 8.28
N GLN A 490 -17.28 11.14 9.05
CA GLN A 490 -16.74 11.94 10.16
C GLN A 490 -15.82 13.04 9.65
N LEU A 491 -14.91 12.72 8.73
CA LEU A 491 -14.00 13.65 8.07
C LEU A 491 -14.77 14.78 7.37
N GLN A 492 -15.79 14.43 6.56
CA GLN A 492 -16.65 15.41 5.88
C GLN A 492 -17.38 16.37 6.82
N ARG A 493 -17.64 15.96 8.06
CA ARG A 493 -18.32 16.78 9.06
C ARG A 493 -17.35 17.51 9.99
N GLY A 494 -16.04 17.28 9.85
CA GLY A 494 -15.03 17.76 10.80
C GLY A 494 -15.25 17.25 12.23
N LEU A 495 -15.91 16.09 12.39
CA LEU A 495 -16.21 15.53 13.71
C LEU A 495 -14.99 14.78 14.25
N PRO A 496 -14.77 14.79 15.58
CA PRO A 496 -13.76 13.91 16.19
C PRO A 496 -14.15 12.44 16.01
N PRO A 497 -13.17 11.50 16.06
CA PRO A 497 -13.41 10.08 15.88
C PRO A 497 -14.41 9.57 16.91
N LYS A 498 -15.43 8.85 16.45
CA LYS A 498 -16.35 8.14 17.33
C LYS A 498 -15.62 6.94 17.93
N GLN A 499 -15.34 6.99 19.23
CA GLN A 499 -14.81 5.85 20.00
C GLN A 499 -15.88 4.76 20.21
N ARG A 500 -16.39 4.14 19.13
CA ARG A 500 -17.31 3.01 19.24
C ARG A 500 -16.71 1.79 18.55
N PHE A 501 -16.30 0.83 19.38
CA PHE A 501 -15.90 -0.49 18.93
C PHE A 501 -17.14 -1.29 18.52
N TYR A 502 -17.50 -1.21 17.23
CA TYR A 502 -18.46 -2.13 16.62
C TYR A 502 -17.68 -3.24 15.94
N TYR A 503 -17.58 -4.37 16.63
CA TYR A 503 -17.01 -5.59 16.06
C TYR A 503 -18.08 -6.32 15.24
N PRO A 504 -17.70 -6.95 14.11
CA PRO A 504 -18.52 -8.02 13.56
C PRO A 504 -18.57 -9.11 14.65
N LYS A 505 -19.77 -9.49 15.09
CA LYS A 505 -19.92 -10.63 15.99
C LYS A 505 -19.63 -11.90 15.18
N ASP A 506 -18.76 -12.76 15.72
CA ASP A 506 -18.50 -14.11 15.21
C ASP A 506 -19.78 -14.94 15.05
#